data_AF-A0A920F7V0-F1
#
_entry.id   AF-A0A920F7V0-F1
#
_cell.length_a   1.000
_cell.length_b   1.000
_cell.length_c   1.000
_cell.angle_alpha   90.00
_cell.angle_beta   90.00
_cell.angle_gamma   90.00
#
_symmetry.space_group_name_H-M   'P 1'
#
loop_
_entity.id
_entity.type
_entity.pdbx_description
1 polymer ?
#
loop_
_entity_poly.entity_id
_entity_poly.type
_entity_poly.pdbx_seq_one_letter_code
_entity_poly.pdbx_strand_id
1 'polypeptide(L)' 'MASNIALSPNLTAEGNLARYLTEIQKFPMLQANEEYMLARRWVEHEDTEAAHQLVTSHLRL' A
#
# COMPACT_ATOMS: atom_id res chain seq x y z
N MET A 1 -11.14 -15.57 38.01
CA MET A 1 -10.04 -14.59 37.88
C MET A 1 -9.87 -14.34 36.39
N ALA A 2 -10.52 -13.29 35.86
CA ALA A 2 -10.57 -13.04 34.43
C ALA A 2 -9.20 -12.58 33.92
N SER A 3 -8.64 -13.30 32.95
CA SER A 3 -7.42 -12.91 32.27
C SER A 3 -7.66 -11.60 31.53
N ASN A 4 -7.10 -10.52 32.05
CA ASN A 4 -7.06 -9.23 31.40
C ASN A 4 -6.21 -9.37 30.14
N ILE A 5 -6.85 -9.63 29.00
CA ILE A 5 -6.23 -9.49 27.69
C ILE A 5 -5.88 -8.02 27.58
N ALA A 6 -4.63 -7.68 27.88
CA ALA A 6 -4.08 -6.41 27.51
C ALA A 6 -4.25 -6.31 25.99
N LEU A 7 -5.28 -5.57 25.56
CA LEU A 7 -5.44 -5.15 24.17
C LEU A 7 -4.13 -4.47 23.80
N SER A 8 -3.28 -5.23 23.12
CA SER A 8 -2.02 -4.72 22.64
C SER A 8 -2.35 -3.44 21.85
N PRO A 9 -1.59 -2.35 22.01
CA PRO A 9 -1.83 -1.11 21.26
C PRO A 9 -1.88 -1.34 19.74
N ASN A 10 -1.39 -2.50 19.27
CA ASN A 10 -1.45 -3.00 17.91
C ASN A 10 -2.85 -3.44 17.43
N LEU A 11 -3.84 -3.61 18.30
CA LEU A 11 -5.21 -4.07 17.97
C LEU A 11 -6.26 -2.95 18.04
N THR A 12 -5.88 -1.73 18.45
CA THR A 12 -6.79 -0.59 18.41
C THR A 12 -6.97 -0.10 16.97
N ALA A 13 -8.11 0.51 16.65
CA ALA A 13 -8.39 1.04 15.30
C ALA A 13 -7.32 2.07 14.89
N GLU A 14 -6.86 2.87 15.85
CA GLU A 14 -5.80 3.86 15.70
C GLU A 14 -4.44 3.21 15.41
N GLY A 15 -4.11 2.10 16.07
CA GLY A 15 -2.87 1.35 15.83
C GLY A 15 -2.86 0.67 14.45
N ASN A 16 -4.01 0.16 14.00
CA ASN A 16 -4.17 -0.43 12.67
C ASN A 16 -4.07 0.63 11.56
N LEU A 17 -4.66 1.81 11.76
CA LEU A 17 -4.53 2.93 10.82
C LEU A 17 -3.10 3.44 10.73
N ALA A 18 -2.41 3.64 11.86
CA ALA A 18 -1.01 4.08 11.87
C ALA A 18 -0.09 3.10 11.12
N ARG A 19 -0.34 1.79 11.26
CA ARG A 19 0.36 0.76 10.49
C ARG A 19 0.04 0.85 8.99
N TYR A 20 -1.23 0.96 8.61
CA TYR A 20 -1.63 1.13 7.21
C TYR A 20 -0.93 2.35 6.58
N LEU A 21 -0.94 3.49 7.29
CA LEU A 21 -0.26 4.71 6.87
C LEU A 21 1.26 4.53 6.78
N THR A 22 1.88 3.74 7.64
CA THR A 22 3.32 3.44 7.56
C THR A 22 3.66 2.52 6.38
N GLU A 23 2.80 1.55 6.06
CA GLU A 23 3.00 0.65 4.93
C GLU A 23 2.84 1.38 3.59
N ILE A 24 1.81 2.23 3.41
CA ILE A 24 1.67 3.04 2.19
C ILE A 24 2.86 4.00 2.03
N GLN A 25 3.52 4.37 3.13
CA GLN A 25 4.64 5.29 3.08
C GLN A 25 5.92 4.71 2.47
N LYS A 26 6.03 3.38 2.41
CA LYS A 26 7.18 2.67 1.85
C LYS A 26 7.19 2.66 0.33
N PHE A 27 6.05 2.91 -0.32
CA PHE A 27 5.98 2.94 -1.78
C PHE A 27 6.52 4.27 -2.31
N PRO A 28 7.56 4.24 -3.17
CA PRO A 28 8.07 5.44 -3.80
C PRO A 28 7.02 6.05 -4.74
N MET A 29 7.00 7.39 -4.83
CA MET A 29 6.19 8.05 -5.86
C MET A 29 6.83 7.81 -7.23
N LEU A 30 6.03 7.33 -8.17
CA LEU A 30 6.47 7.14 -9.54
C LEU A 30 6.56 8.48 -10.26
N GLN A 31 7.54 8.61 -11.15
CA GLN A 31 7.60 9.71 -12.11
C GLN A 31 6.64 9.44 -13.27
N ALA A 32 6.17 10.49 -13.96
CA ALA A 32 5.20 10.37 -15.06
C ALA A 32 5.66 9.43 -16.20
N ASN A 33 6.97 9.34 -16.45
CA ASN A 33 7.54 8.41 -17.43
C ASN A 33 7.44 6.94 -16.96
N GLU A 34 7.65 6.66 -15.67
CA GLU A 34 7.54 5.33 -15.09
C GLU A 34 6.09 4.85 -15.12
N GLU A 35 5.14 5.73 -14.79
CA GLU A 35 3.71 5.44 -14.89
C GLU A 35 3.31 5.07 -16.32
N TYR A 36 3.77 5.85 -17.31
CA TYR A 36 3.50 5.56 -18.72
C TYR A 36 4.04 4.18 -19.13
N MET A 37 5.26 3.85 -18.70
CA MET A 37 5.89 2.56 -19.03
C MET A 37 5.16 1.39 -18.36
N LEU A 38 4.74 1.53 -17.11
CA LEU A 38 3.99 0.50 -16.39
C LEU A 38 2.59 0.32 -16.98
N ALA A 39 1.90 1.42 -17.31
CA ALA A 39 0.57 1.37 -17.93
C ALA A 39 0.63 0.70 -19.29
N ARG A 40 1.64 1.05 -20.10
CA ARG A 40 1.88 0.41 -21.38
C ARG A 40 2.19 -1.08 -21.22
N ARG A 41 3.02 -1.46 -20.24
CA ARG A 41 3.35 -2.86 -19.97
C ARG A 41 2.13 -3.68 -19.54
N TRP A 42 1.26 -3.11 -18.70
CA TRP A 42 0.01 -3.75 -18.32
C TRP A 42 -0.91 -3.97 -19.54
N VAL A 43 -1.04 -2.98 -20.43
CA VAL A 43 -1.89 -3.09 -21.63
C VAL A 43 -1.32 -4.06 -22.67
N GLU A 44 -0.01 -4.02 -22.91
CA GLU A 44 0.64 -4.81 -23.97
C GLU A 44 0.93 -6.26 -23.55
N HIS A 45 1.17 -6.48 -22.25
CA HIS A 45 1.64 -7.77 -21.73
C HIS A 45 0.74 -8.37 -20.63
N GLU A 46 -0.40 -7.74 -20.32
CA GLU A 46 -1.28 -8.12 -19.21
C GLU A 46 -0.51 -8.23 -17.87
N ASP A 47 0.54 -7.42 -17.72
CA ASP A 47 1.41 -7.45 -16.56
C ASP A 47 0.66 -6.94 -15.31
N THR A 48 0.23 -7.90 -14.50
CA THR A 48 -0.47 -7.66 -13.24
C THR A 48 0.42 -7.04 -12.17
N GLU A 49 1.74 -7.22 -12.24
CA GLU A 49 2.69 -6.58 -11.35
C GLU A 49 2.80 -5.08 -11.69
N ALA A 50 2.82 -4.74 -12.98
CA ALA A 50 2.80 -3.35 -13.43
C ALA A 50 1.51 -2.62 -12.99
N ALA A 51 0.36 -3.30 -13.09
CA ALA A 51 -0.90 -2.78 -12.55
C ALA A 51 -0.85 -2.58 -11.03
N HIS A 52 -0.25 -3.52 -10.29
CA HIS A 52 -0.09 -3.41 -8.84
C HIS A 52 0.79 -2.22 -8.44
N GLN A 53 1.89 -1.97 -9.15
CA GLN A 53 2.79 -0.83 -8.91
C GLN A 53 2.09 0.52 -9.20
N LEU A 54 1.27 0.59 -10.25
CA LEU A 54 0.46 1.77 -10.53
C LEU A 54 -0.54 2.06 -9.40
N VAL A 55 -1.29 1.05 -8.96
CA VAL A 55 -2.30 1.25 -7.89
C VAL A 55 -1.63 1.62 -6.56
N THR A 56 -0.53 0.95 -6.20
CA THR A 56 0.15 1.17 -4.90
C THR A 56 0.81 2.54 -4.80
N SER A 57 1.39 3.07 -5.88
CA SER A 57 1.95 4.44 -5.91
C SER A 57 0.90 5.53 -5.68
N HIS A 58 -0.37 5.26 -6.00
CA HIS A 58 -1.49 6.21 -5.87
C HIS A 58 -2.23 6.11 -4.53
N LEU A 59 -1.84 5.21 -3.61
CA LEU A 59 -2.50 5.03 -2.31
C LEU A 59 -2.31 6.22 -1.32
N ARG A 60 -1.47 7.18 -1.67
CA ARG A 60 -1.14 8.35 -0.85
C ARG A 60 -1.86 9.65 -1.27
N LEU A 61 -2.63 9.63 -2.37
CA LEU A 61 -3.33 10.80 -2.94
C LEU A 61 -4.75 10.98 -2.38
#